data_AF-A0A852U4N1-F1
#
_entry.id   AF-A0A852U4N1-F1
#
_cell.length_a   1.000
_cell.length_b   1.000
_cell.length_c   1.000
_cell.angle_alpha   90.00
_cell.angle_beta   90.00
_cell.angle_gamma   90.00
#
_symmetry.space_group_name_H-M   'P 1'
#
loop_
_entity.id
_entity.type
_entity.pdbx_description
1 polymer ?
#
loop_
_entity_poly.entity_id
_entity_poly.type
_entity_poly.pdbx_seq_one_letter_code
_entity_poly.pdbx_strand_id
1 'polypeptide(L)' 'MYGALWRVLPGPWPVKLLIALVLIAAALYGLIFFAFPWVDAFLTPQNDVTVGLGVLSQAPAQN' A
#
# COMPACT_ATOMS: atom_id res chain seq x y z
N MET A 1 -33.74 11.50 -1.73
CA MET A 1 -33.02 10.85 -0.61
C MET A 1 -31.50 10.64 -0.81
N TYR A 2 -30.83 11.34 -1.74
CA TYR A 2 -29.35 11.54 -1.71
C TYR A 2 -28.96 12.99 -1.34
N GLY A 3 -29.96 13.87 -1.17
CA GLY A 3 -29.76 15.30 -0.98
C GLY A 3 -29.20 15.69 0.39
N ALA A 4 -29.45 14.91 1.45
CA ALA A 4 -28.94 15.24 2.80
C ALA A 4 -27.41 15.07 2.88
N LEU A 5 -26.88 14.00 2.27
CA LEU A 5 -25.44 13.72 2.24
C LEU A 5 -24.70 14.74 1.36
N TRP A 6 -25.31 15.16 0.25
CA TRP A 6 -24.81 16.23 -0.62
C TRP A 6 -24.98 17.64 -0.05
N ARG A 7 -25.66 17.83 1.08
CA ARG A 7 -25.84 19.14 1.74
C ARG A 7 -24.89 19.35 2.93
N VAL A 8 -24.31 18.27 3.47
CA VAL A 8 -23.33 18.34 4.57
C VAL A 8 -21.94 18.75 4.08
N LEU A 9 -21.54 18.36 2.87
CA LEU A 9 -20.25 18.81 2.32
C LEU A 9 -20.36 20.29 1.88
N PRO A 10 -19.60 21.22 2.47
CA PRO A 10 -19.60 22.62 2.09
C PRO A 10 -18.96 22.78 0.70
N GLY A 11 -19.67 23.48 -0.20
CA GLY A 11 -19.12 23.91 -1.48
C GLY A 11 -19.80 23.34 -2.75
N PRO A 12 -19.53 23.98 -3.91
CA PRO A 12 -20.05 23.59 -5.21
C PRO A 12 -19.58 22.19 -5.62
N TRP A 13 -20.25 21.58 -6.61
CA TRP A 13 -20.00 20.21 -7.08
C TRP A 13 -18.50 19.82 -7.24
N PRO A 14 -17.61 20.69 -7.77
CA PRO A 14 -16.18 20.37 -7.89
C PRO A 14 -15.46 20.23 -6.53
N VAL A 15 -15.86 21.00 -5.52
CA VAL A 15 -15.23 20.98 -4.19
C VAL A 15 -15.52 19.65 -3.50
N LYS A 16 -16.73 19.11 -3.66
CA LYS A 16 -17.10 17.79 -3.15
C LYS A 16 -16.28 16.68 -3.80
N LEU A 17 -16.11 16.75 -5.11
CA LEU A 17 -15.29 15.79 -5.85
C LEU A 17 -13.83 15.83 -5.36
N LEU A 18 -13.29 17.03 -5.17
CA LEU A 18 -11.93 17.22 -4.68
C LEU A 18 -11.75 16.64 -3.26
N ILE A 19 -12.70 16.90 -2.35
CA ILE A 19 -12.66 16.34 -0.99
C ILE A 19 -12.71 14.81 -1.01
N ALA A 20 -13.58 14.21 -1.82
CA ALA A 20 -13.67 12.76 -1.96
C ALA A 20 -12.37 12.17 -2.51
N LEU A 21 -11.78 12.82 -3.51
CA LEU A 21 -10.52 12.39 -4.13
C LEU A 21 -9.34 12.50 -3.15
N VAL A 22 -9.29 13.55 -2.34
CA VAL A 22 -8.31 13.73 -1.26
C VAL A 22 -8.47 12.65 -0.19
N LEU A 23 -9.71 12.33 0.22
CA LEU A 23 -9.95 11.25 1.18
C LEU A 23 -9.47 9.89 0.66
N ILE A 24 -9.74 9.60 -0.61
CA ILE A 24 -9.25 8.38 -1.26
C ILE A 24 -7.72 8.38 -1.28
N ALA A 25 -7.09 9.47 -1.74
CA ALA A 25 -5.64 9.59 -1.78
C ALA A 25 -5.00 9.42 -0.39
N ALA A 26 -5.59 10.03 0.64
CA ALA A 26 -5.15 9.90 2.03
C ALA A 26 -5.29 8.45 2.54
N ALA A 27 -6.37 7.76 2.18
CA ALA A 27 -6.56 6.35 2.53
C ALA A 27 -5.52 5.45 1.86
N LEU A 28 -5.27 5.61 0.54
CA LEU A 28 -4.23 4.87 -0.17
C LEU A 28 -2.84 5.16 0.42
N TYR A 29 -2.56 6.43 0.70
CA TYR A 29 -1.30 6.83 1.33
C TYR A 29 -1.13 6.16 2.70
N GLY A 30 -2.14 6.23 3.57
CA GLY A 30 -2.12 5.57 4.87
C GLY A 30 -1.92 4.06 4.73
N LEU A 31 -2.60 3.43 3.76
CA LEU A 31 -2.51 1.99 3.56
C LEU A 31 -1.11 1.56 3.08
N ILE A 32 -0.50 2.30 2.16
CA ILE A 32 0.82 1.98 1.61
C ILE A 32 1.95 2.30 2.60
N PHE A 33 1.91 3.48 3.24
CA PHE A 33 3.03 3.94 4.07
C PHE A 33 2.94 3.49 5.53
N PHE A 34 1.75 3.18 6.04
CA PHE A 34 1.57 2.76 7.44
C PHE A 34 1.06 1.33 7.58
N ALA A 35 -0.01 0.96 6.86
CA ALA A 35 -0.60 -0.38 7.03
C ALA A 35 0.28 -1.47 6.42
N PHE A 36 0.82 -1.23 5.22
CA PHE A 36 1.65 -2.23 4.53
C PHE A 36 2.88 -2.65 5.33
N PRO A 37 3.71 -1.75 5.92
CA PRO A 37 4.84 -2.18 6.76
C PRO A 37 4.43 -3.01 7.97
N TRP A 38 3.31 -2.66 8.62
CA TRP A 38 2.78 -3.43 9.74
C TRP A 38 2.29 -4.82 9.29
N VAL A 39 1.55 -4.89 8.18
CA VAL A 39 1.03 -6.15 7.63
C VAL A 39 2.14 -7.05 7.12
N ASP A 40 3.12 -6.47 6.40
CA ASP A 40 4.31 -7.18 5.93
C ASP A 40 5.05 -7.81 7.10
N ALA A 41 5.33 -7.07 8.17
CA ALA A 41 5.98 -7.60 9.37
C ALA A 41 5.26 -8.83 9.98
N PHE A 42 3.94 -8.94 9.81
CA PHE A 42 3.17 -10.11 10.25
C PHE A 42 3.09 -11.24 9.22
N LEU A 43 3.07 -10.93 7.92
CA LEU A 43 2.93 -11.91 6.84
C LEU A 43 4.27 -12.51 6.40
N THR A 44 5.35 -11.76 6.50
CA THR A 44 6.71 -12.17 6.12
C THR A 44 7.72 -12.28 7.28
N PRO A 45 7.39 -12.86 8.47
CA PRO A 45 8.38 -13.10 9.53
C PRO A 45 9.54 -14.03 9.11
N GLN A 46 9.42 -14.72 7.96
CA GLN A 46 10.30 -15.79 7.49
C GLN A 46 10.70 -15.58 6.02
N ASN A 47 10.88 -14.34 5.57
CA ASN A 47 11.51 -14.10 4.27
C ASN A 47 13.02 -14.44 4.34
N ASP A 48 13.35 -15.73 4.28
CA ASP A 48 14.65 -16.19 3.77
C ASP A 48 14.75 -15.75 2.31
N VAL A 49 15.03 -14.47 2.08
CA VAL A 49 15.31 -13.92 0.77
C VAL A 49 16.60 -14.59 0.32
N THR A 50 16.46 -15.68 -0.43
CA THR A 50 17.56 -16.50 -0.97
C THR A 50 18.22 -15.75 -2.14
N VAL A 51 18.59 -14.49 -1.94
CA VAL A 51 19.45 -13.74 -2.85
C VAL A 51 20.91 -14.06 -2.48
N GLY A 52 21.38 -15.24 -2.89
CA GLY A 52 22.79 -15.64 -2.71
C GLY A 52 23.09 -17.12 -2.86
N LEU A 53 22.11 -18.01 -2.62
CA LEU A 53 22.34 -19.46 -2.64
C LEU A 53 22.48 -20.05 -4.05
N GLY A 54 22.05 -19.31 -5.09
CA GLY A 54 22.17 -19.70 -6.51
C GLY A 54 23.52 -19.38 -7.15
N VAL A 55 24.37 -18.55 -6.52
CA VAL A 55 25.71 -18.19 -7.03
C VAL A 55 26.81 -19.08 -6.43
N LEU A 56 26.60 -19.62 -5.23
CA LEU A 56 27.54 -20.53 -4.57
C LEU A 56 27.37 -22.01 -4.99
N SER A 57 26.24 -22.36 -5.61
CA SER A 57 25.93 -23.72 -6.05
C SER A 57 26.58 -24.11 -7.39
N GLN A 58 27.28 -23.18 -8.04
CA GLN A 58 27.99 -23.41 -9.30
C GLN A 58 29.50 -23.23 -9.14
N ALA A 59 30.11 -24.01 -8.24
CA ALA A 59 31.54 -24.29 -8.27
C ALA A 59 31.78 -25.58 -9.07
N PRO A 60 32.18 -25.50 -10.36
CA PRO A 60 32.55 -26.69 -11.13
C PRO A 60 33.88 -27.27 -10.60
N ALA A 61 33.84 -28.58 -10.34
CA ALA A 61 34.93 -29.54 -10.16
C ALA A 61 36.37 -29.03 -9.94
N GLN A 62 36.94 -29.36 -8.78
CA GLN A 62 38.39 -29.46 -8.61
C GLN A 62 38.70 -30.80 -7.92
N ASN A 63 38.98 -31.80 -8.77
CA ASN A 63 39.87 -32.97 -8.61
C ASN A 63 39.74 -33.84 -7.34
#